data_AF-A0A067NJ92-F1
#
_entry.id   AF-A0A067NJ92-F1
#
_cell.length_a   1.000
_cell.length_b   1.000
_cell.length_c   1.000
_cell.angle_alpha   90.00
_cell.angle_beta   90.00
_cell.angle_gamma   90.00
#
_symmetry.space_group_name_H-M   'P 1'
#
loop_
_entity.id
_entity.type
_entity.pdbx_description
1 polymer ?
#
loop_
_entity_poly.entity_id
_entity_poly.type
_entity_poly.pdbx_seq_one_letter_code
_entity_poly.pdbx_strand_id
1 'polypeptide(L)'
;MCSDWSDEELSQGRRLVKFYKLQQGRDLLVSCDPLMQEDYHESDTVISCIYRRESQEFFATSVDIIYLLEKLTNDEFPVEEKNRIRRNLEGLRPVTVSKHKHGFERFFQSIMKFPEPRPRNIEKDLKVFSWHLLGQALAKILSKYVCYSPRLSLHSVLTKSQPDNCRAIAKDTRPESRGTGPRTQSRLGDLLPF
;
A
#
# COMPACT_ATOMS: atom_id res chain seq x y z
N MET A 1 -4.45 11.87 13.95
CA MET A 1 -5.42 10.89 13.43
C MET A 1 -5.88 9.87 14.47
N CYS A 2 -5.03 9.44 15.41
CA CYS A 2 -5.40 8.52 16.51
C CYS A 2 -5.87 9.22 17.82
N SER A 3 -5.97 10.56 17.81
CA SER A 3 -6.36 11.38 18.96
C SER A 3 -7.60 12.21 18.63
N ASP A 4 -8.29 12.72 19.64
CA ASP A 4 -9.42 13.66 19.52
C ASP A 4 -10.59 13.10 18.70
N TRP A 5 -10.93 11.82 18.90
CA TRP A 5 -12.09 11.19 18.27
C TRP A 5 -13.39 11.71 18.85
N SER A 6 -14.35 12.02 17.99
CA SER A 6 -15.70 12.36 18.43
C SER A 6 -16.41 11.13 18.98
N ASP A 7 -17.41 11.35 19.84
CA ASP A 7 -18.24 10.26 20.36
C ASP A 7 -18.92 9.49 19.22
N GLU A 8 -19.28 10.17 18.13
CA GLU A 8 -19.82 9.55 16.93
C GLU A 8 -18.79 8.63 16.26
N GLU A 9 -17.57 9.10 16.02
CA GLU A 9 -16.50 8.29 15.43
C GLU A 9 -16.15 7.07 16.28
N LEU A 10 -16.14 7.22 17.62
CA LEU A 10 -15.92 6.11 18.56
C LEU A 10 -17.10 5.14 18.58
N SER A 11 -18.34 5.65 18.48
CA SER A 11 -19.55 4.83 18.44
C SER A 11 -19.60 3.98 17.17
N GLN A 12 -19.22 4.57 16.03
CA GLN A 12 -19.12 3.91 14.74
C GLN A 12 -17.86 3.04 14.63
N GLY A 13 -16.80 3.37 15.37
CA GLY A 13 -15.50 2.72 15.27
C GLY A 13 -14.73 3.10 14.00
N ARG A 14 -15.05 4.25 13.40
CA ARG A 14 -14.45 4.73 12.15
C ARG A 14 -14.33 6.25 12.14
N ARG A 15 -13.19 6.71 11.61
CA ARG A 15 -12.92 8.09 11.20
C ARG A 15 -12.54 8.10 9.74
N LEU A 16 -13.15 8.97 8.94
CA LEU A 16 -12.67 9.23 7.59
C LEU A 16 -11.47 10.18 7.65
N VAL A 17 -10.43 9.86 6.89
CA VAL A 17 -9.21 10.67 6.83
C VAL A 17 -8.97 11.06 5.39
N LYS A 18 -9.04 12.36 5.12
CA LYS A 18 -8.75 12.96 3.81
C LYS A 18 -7.27 13.22 3.69
N PHE A 19 -6.69 12.81 2.56
CA PHE A 19 -5.28 13.01 2.24
C PHE A 19 -5.12 14.07 1.18
N TYR A 20 -4.12 14.92 1.39
CA TYR A 20 -3.67 15.92 0.44
C TYR A 20 -2.24 15.60 0.05
N LYS A 21 -1.89 15.97 -1.18
CA LYS A 21 -0.54 15.80 -1.68
C LYS A 21 -0.07 17.05 -2.39
N LEU A 22 1.20 17.37 -2.22
CA LEU A 22 1.87 18.47 -2.87
C LEU A 22 3.21 17.99 -3.40
N GLN A 23 3.39 18.04 -4.72
CA GLN A 23 4.66 17.71 -5.35
C GLN A 23 5.54 18.96 -5.40
N GLN A 24 6.69 18.92 -4.74
CA GLN A 24 7.71 19.97 -4.76
C GLN A 24 8.99 19.42 -5.40
N GLY A 25 9.13 19.60 -6.71
CA GLY A 25 10.24 19.01 -7.45
C GLY A 25 10.20 17.49 -7.40
N ARG A 26 11.16 16.86 -6.70
CA ARG A 26 11.21 15.40 -6.51
C ARG A 26 10.53 14.95 -5.22
N ASP A 27 10.21 15.86 -4.32
CA ASP A 27 9.65 15.54 -3.02
C ASP A 27 8.12 15.54 -3.10
N LEU A 28 7.51 14.49 -2.55
CA LEU A 28 6.06 14.38 -2.39
C LEU A 28 5.72 14.64 -0.92
N LEU A 29 5.14 15.80 -0.65
CA LEU A 29 4.59 16.11 0.67
C LEU A 29 3.17 15.55 0.74
N VAL A 30 2.88 14.79 1.79
CA VAL A 30 1.55 14.23 2.05
C VAL A 30 1.09 14.74 3.42
N SER A 31 -0.09 15.34 3.46
CA SER A 31 -0.77 15.73 4.69
C SER A 31 -2.14 15.07 4.76
N CYS A 32 -2.75 15.06 5.94
CA CYS A 32 -4.07 14.47 6.11
C CYS A 32 -4.84 15.12 7.26
N ASP A 33 -6.16 15.19 7.11
CA ASP A 33 -7.09 15.77 8.07
C ASP A 33 -8.31 14.85 8.27
N PRO A 34 -8.95 14.87 9.45
CA PRO A 34 -10.22 14.19 9.64
C PRO A 34 -11.30 14.79 8.72
N LEU A 35 -12.21 13.95 8.25
CA LEU A 35 -13.33 14.35 7.40
C LEU A 35 -14.63 13.79 7.99
N MET A 36 -15.69 14.60 8.01
CA MET A 36 -17.01 14.13 8.42
C MET A 36 -17.70 13.36 7.29
N GLN A 37 -18.64 12.49 7.65
CA GLN A 37 -19.29 11.61 6.67
C GLN A 37 -20.14 12.39 5.66
N GLU A 38 -20.75 13.48 6.12
CA GLU A 38 -21.57 14.42 5.36
C GLU A 38 -20.76 15.28 4.37
N ASP A 39 -19.48 15.51 4.67
CA ASP A 39 -18.55 16.28 3.81
C ASP A 39 -17.82 15.39 2.80
N TYR A 40 -18.10 14.08 2.79
CA TYR A 40 -17.44 13.14 1.90
C TYR A 40 -17.88 13.32 0.44
N HIS A 41 -16.90 13.48 -0.45
CA HIS A 41 -17.09 13.48 -1.89
C HIS A 41 -16.26 12.38 -2.57
N GLU A 42 -16.80 11.77 -3.62
CA GLU A 42 -16.12 10.70 -4.37
C GLU A 42 -14.79 11.13 -5.01
N SER A 43 -14.63 12.42 -5.29
CA SER A 43 -13.38 13.00 -5.81
C SER A 43 -12.27 13.07 -4.77
N ASP A 44 -12.60 12.99 -3.48
CA ASP A 44 -11.62 13.12 -2.41
C ASP A 44 -10.79 11.85 -2.26
N THR A 45 -9.51 12.03 -1.92
CA THR A 45 -8.65 10.92 -1.53
C THR A 45 -8.86 10.65 -0.04
N VAL A 46 -9.75 9.71 0.27
CA VAL A 46 -10.16 9.41 1.65
C VAL A 46 -9.99 7.93 1.93
N ILE A 47 -9.48 7.61 3.13
CA ILE A 47 -9.45 6.24 3.64
C ILE A 47 -10.04 6.18 5.05
N SER A 48 -10.41 4.97 5.47
CA SER A 48 -10.93 4.72 6.82
C SER A 48 -9.79 4.48 7.82
N CYS A 49 -9.73 5.29 8.88
CA CYS A 49 -9.06 4.93 10.12
C CYS A 49 -10.06 4.18 10.99
N ILE A 50 -9.75 2.94 11.36
CA ILE A 50 -10.70 2.01 11.97
C ILE A 50 -10.26 1.73 13.39
N TYR A 51 -11.12 2.03 14.36
CA TYR A 51 -10.83 1.79 15.77
C TYR A 51 -11.34 0.42 16.21
N ARG A 52 -10.46 -0.36 16.85
CA ARG A 52 -10.81 -1.63 17.47
C ARG A 52 -10.86 -1.47 18.99
N ARG A 53 -12.06 -1.56 19.57
CA ARG A 53 -12.27 -1.38 21.01
C ARG A 53 -11.53 -2.40 21.86
N GLU A 54 -11.46 -3.65 21.41
CA GLU A 54 -10.91 -4.75 22.21
C GLU A 54 -9.38 -4.68 22.37
N SER A 55 -8.66 -4.03 21.44
CA SER A 55 -7.21 -3.76 21.60
C SER A 55 -6.89 -2.29 21.82
N GLN A 56 -7.87 -1.40 21.71
CA GLN A 56 -7.70 0.05 21.73
C GLN A 56 -6.68 0.55 20.69
N GLU A 57 -6.66 -0.10 19.53
CA GLU A 57 -5.74 0.22 18.44
C GLU A 57 -6.49 0.71 17.19
N PHE A 58 -5.75 1.40 16.33
CA PHE A 58 -6.24 1.93 15.06
C PHE A 58 -5.65 1.18 13.88
N PHE A 59 -6.47 0.94 12.88
CA PHE A 59 -6.11 0.14 11.71
C PHE A 59 -6.51 0.81 10.40
N ALA A 60 -5.77 0.49 9.33
CA ALA A 60 -6.16 0.71 7.95
C ALA A 60 -6.22 -0.64 7.21
N THR A 61 -7.11 -0.77 6.23
CA THR A 61 -7.19 -2.00 5.43
C THR A 61 -6.15 -2.01 4.30
N SER A 62 -5.76 -3.20 3.81
CA SER A 62 -4.91 -3.30 2.60
C SER A 62 -5.52 -2.59 1.40
N VAL A 63 -6.85 -2.63 1.29
CA VAL A 63 -7.59 -2.02 0.18
C VAL A 63 -7.46 -0.50 0.25
N ASP A 64 -7.65 0.09 1.43
CA ASP A 64 -7.45 1.52 1.67
C ASP A 64 -6.01 1.96 1.36
N ILE A 65 -5.01 1.18 1.81
CA ILE A 65 -3.60 1.53 1.59
C ILE A 65 -3.25 1.51 0.10
N ILE A 66 -3.73 0.51 -0.66
CA ILE A 66 -3.49 0.42 -2.10
C ILE A 66 -4.19 1.57 -2.82
N TYR A 67 -5.45 1.84 -2.49
CA TYR A 67 -6.20 2.97 -3.04
C TYR A 67 -5.49 4.29 -2.78
N LEU A 68 -5.01 4.52 -1.56
CA LEU A 68 -4.27 5.72 -1.21
C LEU A 68 -2.98 5.84 -2.04
N LEU A 69 -2.24 4.75 -2.23
CA LEU A 69 -1.03 4.77 -3.06
C LEU A 69 -1.35 5.14 -4.53
N GLU A 70 -2.39 4.55 -5.12
CA GLU A 70 -2.86 4.90 -6.48
C GLU A 70 -3.18 6.39 -6.60
N LYS A 71 -3.89 6.93 -5.59
CA LYS A 71 -4.23 8.36 -5.54
C LYS A 71 -3.00 9.24 -5.32
N LEU A 72 -2.03 8.82 -4.53
CA LEU A 72 -0.78 9.57 -4.32
C LEU A 72 0.09 9.59 -5.57
N THR A 73 0.16 8.49 -6.32
CA THR A 73 0.96 8.41 -7.57
C THR A 73 0.24 8.94 -8.81
N ASN A 74 -1.05 9.27 -8.74
CA ASN A 74 -1.90 9.54 -9.92
C ASN A 74 -1.87 8.40 -10.93
N ASP A 75 -1.85 7.15 -10.45
CA ASP A 75 -1.74 5.98 -11.31
C ASP A 75 -2.71 4.90 -10.84
N GLU A 76 -3.29 4.18 -11.80
CA GLU A 76 -4.13 3.02 -11.50
C GLU A 76 -3.28 1.76 -11.60
N PHE A 77 -3.07 1.07 -10.49
CA PHE A 77 -2.14 -0.02 -10.46
C PHE A 77 -2.74 -1.29 -11.08
N PRO A 78 -2.02 -1.94 -12.00
CA PRO A 78 -2.44 -3.25 -12.51
C PRO A 78 -2.37 -4.30 -11.40
N VAL A 79 -2.99 -5.46 -11.64
CA VAL A 79 -3.13 -6.54 -10.65
C VAL A 79 -1.76 -7.02 -10.14
N GLU A 80 -0.78 -7.11 -11.04
CA GLU A 80 0.60 -7.52 -10.78
C GLU A 80 1.26 -6.56 -9.78
N GLU A 81 1.07 -5.27 -9.98
CA GLU A 81 1.63 -4.23 -9.13
C GLU A 81 0.93 -4.20 -7.77
N LYS A 82 -0.39 -4.31 -7.74
CA LYS A 82 -1.17 -4.48 -6.51
C LYS A 82 -0.67 -5.70 -5.71
N ASN A 83 -0.35 -6.81 -6.38
CA ASN A 83 0.22 -8.00 -5.75
C ASN A 83 1.64 -7.74 -5.20
N ARG A 84 2.47 -7.00 -5.92
CA ARG A 84 3.80 -6.57 -5.44
C ARG A 84 3.69 -5.71 -4.19
N ILE A 85 2.78 -4.74 -4.18
CA ILE A 85 2.50 -3.87 -3.04
C ILE A 85 2.05 -4.71 -1.83
N ARG A 86 1.08 -5.62 -2.02
CA ARG A 86 0.63 -6.54 -0.98
C ARG A 86 1.78 -7.32 -0.32
N ARG A 87 2.72 -7.85 -1.11
CA ARG A 87 3.92 -8.53 -0.59
C ARG A 87 4.83 -7.61 0.23
N ASN A 88 4.98 -6.34 -0.18
CA ASN A 88 5.76 -5.36 0.60
C ASN A 88 5.06 -5.05 1.93
N LEU A 89 3.73 -4.97 1.92
CA LEU A 89 2.92 -4.72 3.10
C LEU A 89 2.96 -5.89 4.10
N GLU A 90 3.06 -7.16 3.66
CA GLU A 90 3.18 -8.31 4.59
C GLU A 90 4.38 -8.18 5.55
N GLY A 91 5.45 -7.46 5.18
CA GLY A 91 6.58 -7.17 6.07
C GLY A 91 6.22 -6.32 7.30
N LEU A 92 5.06 -5.65 7.29
CA LEU A 92 4.52 -4.89 8.42
C LEU A 92 3.70 -5.75 9.39
N ARG A 93 3.67 -7.07 9.17
CA ARG A 93 2.94 -8.05 9.98
C ARG A 93 1.45 -7.70 10.11
N PRO A 94 0.69 -7.69 8.99
CA PRO A 94 -0.74 -7.45 9.04
C PRO A 94 -1.46 -8.46 9.92
N VAL A 95 -2.56 -8.00 10.49
CA VAL A 95 -3.53 -8.89 11.13
C VAL A 95 -4.54 -9.33 10.07
N THR A 96 -4.68 -10.64 9.88
CA THR A 96 -5.80 -11.19 9.11
C THR A 96 -7.05 -11.16 9.98
N VAL A 97 -8.14 -10.59 9.47
CA VAL A 97 -9.43 -10.42 10.13
C VAL A 97 -10.47 -11.13 9.27
N SER A 98 -11.27 -12.01 9.86
CA SER A 98 -12.31 -12.75 9.15
C SER A 98 -13.48 -13.07 10.06
N LYS A 99 -14.61 -13.46 9.47
CA LYS A 99 -15.82 -13.86 10.19
C LYS A 99 -15.60 -15.06 11.12
N HIS A 100 -14.61 -15.91 10.83
CA HIS A 100 -14.37 -17.16 11.55
C HIS A 100 -13.17 -17.09 12.50
N LYS A 101 -12.46 -15.95 12.54
CA LYS A 101 -11.31 -15.78 13.42
C LYS A 101 -11.78 -15.33 14.80
N HIS A 102 -11.56 -16.17 15.80
CA HIS A 102 -11.90 -15.90 17.19
C HIS A 102 -11.36 -14.55 17.69
N GLY A 103 -12.25 -13.71 18.21
CA GLY A 103 -11.94 -12.37 18.74
C GLY A 103 -11.91 -11.26 17.69
N PHE A 104 -12.20 -11.58 16.42
CA PHE A 104 -12.20 -10.63 15.30
C PHE A 104 -13.56 -10.55 14.58
N GLU A 105 -14.54 -11.33 15.00
CA GLU A 105 -15.85 -11.44 14.34
C GLU A 105 -16.62 -10.12 14.40
N ARG A 106 -16.67 -9.50 15.59
CA ARG A 106 -17.31 -8.19 15.80
C ARG A 106 -16.61 -7.08 15.01
N PHE A 107 -15.28 -7.12 14.99
CA PHE A 107 -14.47 -6.17 14.25
C PHE A 107 -14.72 -6.29 12.74
N PHE A 108 -14.68 -7.51 12.20
CA PHE A 108 -14.99 -7.80 10.80
C PHE A 108 -16.38 -7.30 10.42
N GLN A 109 -17.41 -7.65 11.22
CA GLN A 109 -18.79 -7.22 10.96
C GLN A 109 -18.96 -5.70 11.01
N SER A 110 -18.23 -5.01 11.88
CA SER A 110 -18.29 -3.55 11.97
C SER A 110 -17.73 -2.92 10.70
N ILE A 111 -16.59 -3.40 10.20
CA ILE A 111 -15.97 -2.92 8.95
C ILE A 111 -16.92 -3.08 7.76
N MET A 112 -17.59 -4.23 7.67
CA MET A 112 -18.50 -4.53 6.56
C MET A 112 -19.78 -3.68 6.58
N LYS A 113 -20.13 -3.05 7.71
CA LYS A 113 -21.33 -2.20 7.86
C LYS A 113 -21.08 -0.73 7.57
N PHE A 114 -19.83 -0.32 7.36
CA PHE A 114 -19.52 1.09 7.20
C PHE A 114 -20.18 1.72 5.96
N PRO A 115 -20.62 2.99 6.04
CA PRO A 115 -21.10 3.74 4.89
C PRO A 115 -19.94 4.04 3.92
N GLU A 116 -20.26 4.64 2.77
CA GLU A 116 -19.23 4.94 1.77
C GLU A 116 -18.13 5.88 2.30
N PRO A 117 -16.88 5.78 1.80
CA PRO A 117 -16.40 4.81 0.81
C PRO A 117 -16.37 3.38 1.38
N ARG A 118 -17.14 2.48 0.74
CA ARG A 118 -17.16 1.08 1.16
C ARG A 118 -15.91 0.41 0.59
N PRO A 119 -15.19 -0.40 1.37
CA PRO A 119 -14.23 -1.34 0.81
C PRO A 119 -14.97 -2.23 -0.21
N ARG A 120 -14.74 -2.02 -1.51
CA ARG A 120 -15.47 -2.71 -2.59
C ARG A 120 -15.35 -4.23 -2.43
N ASN A 121 -16.49 -4.90 -2.28
CA ASN A 121 -16.72 -6.35 -2.34
C ASN A 121 -15.67 -7.22 -1.64
N ILE A 122 -15.80 -7.40 -0.32
CA ILE A 122 -14.86 -8.21 0.46
C ILE A 122 -15.60 -9.26 1.28
N GLU A 123 -16.13 -10.28 0.61
CA GLU A 123 -16.64 -11.51 1.22
C GLU A 123 -15.53 -12.42 1.79
N LYS A 124 -14.27 -11.97 1.76
CA LYS A 124 -13.07 -12.72 2.15
C LYS A 124 -12.36 -12.12 3.37
N ASP A 125 -11.30 -12.80 3.79
CA ASP A 125 -10.39 -12.33 4.83
C ASP A 125 -9.82 -10.94 4.50
N LEU A 126 -9.90 -10.04 5.48
CA LEU A 126 -9.33 -8.70 5.42
C LEU A 126 -7.94 -8.70 6.02
N LYS A 127 -7.02 -7.98 5.38
CA LYS A 127 -5.72 -7.65 5.96
C LYS A 127 -5.81 -6.24 6.52
N VAL A 128 -5.59 -6.11 7.82
CA VAL A 128 -5.54 -4.80 8.49
C VAL A 128 -4.13 -4.54 9.03
N PHE A 129 -3.72 -3.28 8.99
CA PHE A 129 -2.39 -2.82 9.37
C PHE A 129 -2.54 -1.75 10.45
N SER A 130 -1.63 -1.76 11.43
CA SER A 130 -1.61 -0.70 12.44
C SER A 130 -1.44 0.66 11.76
N TRP A 131 -2.33 1.59 12.09
CA TRP A 131 -2.33 2.95 11.55
C TRP A 131 -0.99 3.66 11.79
N HIS A 132 -0.34 3.38 12.92
CA HIS A 132 0.96 3.95 13.28
C HIS A 132 2.08 3.60 12.27
N LEU A 133 1.95 2.49 11.55
CA LEU A 133 2.91 2.07 10.53
C LEU A 133 2.59 2.61 9.13
N LEU A 134 1.45 3.28 8.94
CA LEU A 134 0.98 3.75 7.63
C LEU A 134 1.99 4.70 6.97
N GLY A 135 2.48 5.70 7.70
CA GLY A 135 3.46 6.65 7.17
C GLY A 135 4.75 5.98 6.69
N GLN A 136 5.27 5.02 7.48
CA GLN A 136 6.45 4.24 7.12
C GLN A 136 6.19 3.36 5.89
N ALA A 137 5.01 2.75 5.81
CA ALA A 137 4.59 1.92 4.67
C ALA A 137 4.55 2.75 3.38
N LEU A 138 3.89 3.91 3.43
CA LEU A 138 3.78 4.83 2.31
C LEU A 138 5.16 5.29 1.85
N ALA A 139 6.02 5.76 2.76
CA ALA A 139 7.37 6.21 2.41
C ALA A 139 8.20 5.10 1.74
N LYS A 140 8.17 3.87 2.28
CA LYS A 140 8.91 2.72 1.73
C LYS A 140 8.43 2.30 0.35
N ILE A 141 7.13 2.40 0.09
CA ILE A 141 6.54 1.99 -1.17
C ILE A 141 6.73 3.12 -2.21
N LEU A 142 6.39 4.36 -1.84
CA LEU A 142 6.51 5.54 -2.70
C LEU A 142 7.95 5.87 -3.09
N SER A 143 8.96 5.48 -2.31
CA SER A 143 10.37 5.65 -2.70
C SER A 143 10.75 4.92 -3.99
N LYS A 144 9.93 3.98 -4.45
CA LYS A 144 10.11 3.25 -5.71
C LYS A 144 9.44 3.93 -6.91
N TYR A 145 8.63 4.95 -6.67
CA TYR A 145 7.87 5.66 -7.71
C TYR A 145 8.45 7.07 -7.89
N VAL A 146 8.70 7.44 -9.14
CA VAL A 146 9.03 8.82 -9.48
C VAL A 146 7.71 9.56 -9.67
N CYS A 147 7.31 10.40 -8.73
CA CYS A 147 6.11 11.21 -8.86
C CYS A 147 6.37 12.36 -9.84
N TYR A 148 6.12 12.13 -11.13
CA TYR A 148 6.16 13.20 -12.11
C TYR A 148 4.89 14.04 -11.99
N SER A 149 5.03 15.30 -11.56
CA SER A 149 3.99 16.30 -11.80
C SER A 149 3.86 16.47 -13.31
N PRO A 150 2.66 16.37 -13.91
CA PRO A 150 2.46 16.97 -15.22
C PRO A 150 2.66 18.48 -15.02
N ARG A 151 3.76 19.04 -15.53
CA ARG A 151 3.77 20.46 -15.86
C ARG A 151 2.60 20.65 -16.83
N LEU A 152 1.75 21.64 -16.60
CA LEU A 152 0.71 22.06 -17.54
C LEU A 152 1.32 22.18 -18.94
N SER A 153 1.20 21.12 -19.75
CA SER A 153 1.50 21.18 -21.18
C SER A 153 0.22 21.63 -21.87
N LEU A 154 -0.04 22.94 -21.75
CA LEU A 154 -0.79 23.66 -22.77
C LEU A 154 0.03 23.52 -24.06
N HIS A 155 -0.27 22.54 -24.92
CA HIS A 155 0.01 22.63 -26.35
C HIS A 155 -0.72 21.50 -27.14
N SER A 156 -1.78 21.95 -27.82
CA SER A 156 -2.24 21.58 -29.18
C SER A 156 -2.31 20.10 -29.61
N VAL A 157 -3.56 19.63 -29.76
CA VAL A 157 -4.19 19.27 -31.04
C VAL A 157 -3.31 18.58 -32.11
N LEU A 158 -3.78 17.39 -32.53
CA LEU A 158 -3.53 16.65 -33.79
C LEU A 158 -2.13 16.05 -34.01
N THR A 159 -2.00 14.73 -33.84
CA THR A 159 -1.90 13.72 -34.94
C THR A 159 -1.50 12.33 -34.41
N LYS A 160 -1.94 11.28 -35.11
CA LYS A 160 -1.80 9.84 -34.80
C LYS A 160 -0.36 9.33 -35.00
N SER A 161 0.16 8.54 -34.05
CA SER A 161 0.88 7.26 -34.29
C SER A 161 1.33 6.58 -32.97
N GLN A 162 1.10 5.27 -32.85
CA GLN A 162 1.62 4.37 -31.81
C GLN A 162 3.17 4.17 -31.92
N PRO A 163 3.82 3.33 -31.08
CA PRO A 163 3.90 3.38 -29.61
C PRO A 163 5.38 3.30 -29.14
N ASP A 164 5.84 4.20 -28.27
CA ASP A 164 7.21 4.07 -27.72
C ASP A 164 7.25 3.50 -26.29
N ASN A 165 7.78 2.28 -26.28
CA ASN A 165 8.21 1.42 -25.19
C ASN A 165 9.14 2.14 -24.19
N CYS A 166 8.71 2.32 -22.94
CA CYS A 166 9.60 2.80 -21.87
C CYS A 166 9.90 1.67 -20.86
N ARG A 167 11.11 1.12 -21.02
CA ARG A 167 11.71 0.05 -20.23
C ARG A 167 12.42 0.64 -19.00
N ALA A 168 12.19 0.07 -17.82
CA ALA A 168 12.92 0.41 -16.60
C ALA A 168 14.42 0.03 -16.74
N ILE A 169 15.32 0.97 -16.45
CA ILE A 169 16.77 0.73 -16.43
C ILE A 169 17.20 0.48 -14.98
N ALA A 170 17.57 -0.76 -14.68
CA ALA A 170 18.36 -1.10 -13.50
C ALA A 170 19.84 -0.78 -13.79
N LYS A 171 20.47 0.04 -12.96
CA LYS A 171 21.92 0.24 -12.99
C LYS A 171 22.55 -0.81 -12.08
N ASP A 172 23.40 -1.67 -12.64
CA ASP A 172 24.33 -2.44 -11.81
C ASP A 172 25.73 -2.44 -12.45
N THR A 173 26.72 -2.31 -11.58
CA THR A 173 28.10 -1.92 -11.89
C THR A 173 28.99 -3.15 -11.77
N ARG A 174 29.74 -3.50 -12.82
CA ARG A 174 30.78 -4.56 -12.83
C ARG A 174 32.16 -3.95 -12.49
N PRO A 175 33.18 -4.72 -12.07
CA PRO A 175 33.97 -5.62 -12.96
C PRO A 175 34.35 -6.97 -12.29
N GLU A 176 34.23 -8.13 -12.91
CA GLU A 176 35.11 -8.80 -13.89
C GLU A 176 36.54 -9.16 -13.43
N SER A 177 36.81 -10.46 -13.23
CA SER A 177 38.11 -11.08 -13.49
C SER A 177 37.99 -12.59 -13.78
N ARG A 178 38.82 -13.05 -14.71
CA ARG A 178 38.80 -14.28 -15.53
C ARG A 178 39.46 -15.49 -14.87
N GLY A 179 39.20 -16.69 -15.38
CA GLY A 179 40.11 -17.84 -15.24
C GLY A 179 39.51 -19.22 -15.58
N THR A 180 39.98 -19.82 -16.68
CA THR A 180 39.63 -21.10 -17.31
C THR A 180 40.19 -22.37 -16.60
N GLY A 181 39.56 -23.55 -16.78
CA GLY A 181 39.89 -24.88 -16.17
C GLY A 181 41.18 -25.58 -16.67
N PRO A 182 41.33 -26.94 -16.72
CA PRO A 182 40.43 -28.07 -16.37
C PRO A 182 41.08 -29.32 -15.65
N ARG A 183 40.24 -30.34 -15.33
CA ARG A 183 40.47 -31.82 -15.11
C ARG A 183 41.53 -32.35 -14.11
N THR A 184 41.15 -33.29 -13.23
CA THR A 184 41.45 -34.77 -13.27
C THR A 184 41.06 -35.48 -11.93
N GLN A 185 40.76 -36.78 -12.04
CA GLN A 185 40.30 -37.79 -11.07
C GLN A 185 41.10 -37.93 -9.76
N SER A 186 40.45 -38.37 -8.66
CA SER A 186 40.67 -39.69 -8.01
C SER A 186 39.83 -39.88 -6.72
N ARG A 187 39.43 -41.14 -6.47
CA ARG A 187 38.68 -41.66 -5.31
C ARG A 187 39.58 -41.86 -4.09
N LEU A 188 39.03 -41.69 -2.89
CA LEU A 188 39.14 -42.52 -1.65
C LEU A 188 38.46 -41.68 -0.55
N GLY A 189 37.69 -42.17 0.41
CA GLY A 189 37.33 -43.49 0.90
C GLY A 189 36.38 -43.24 2.09
N ASP A 190 35.66 -44.27 2.47
CA ASP A 190 34.60 -44.33 3.46
C ASP A 190 34.98 -43.77 4.85
N LEU A 191 33.95 -43.34 5.62
CA LEU A 191 33.59 -43.92 6.93
C LEU A 191 32.63 -42.97 7.71
N LEU A 192 31.35 -43.32 7.68
CA LEU A 192 30.44 -43.21 8.83
C LEU A 192 30.78 -44.34 9.84
N PRO A 193 30.13 -44.49 11.02
CA PRO A 193 29.16 -43.61 11.70
C PRO A 193 29.48 -43.42 13.22
N PHE A 194 28.76 -42.48 13.84
CA PHE A 194 27.87 -42.76 14.98
C PHE A 194 26.65 -41.84 14.87
#